data_AF-A0A668UWD5-F1
#
_entry.id   AF-A0A668UWD5-F1
#
_cell.length_a   1.000
_cell.length_b   1.000
_cell.length_c   1.000
_cell.angle_alpha   90.00
_cell.angle_beta   90.00
_cell.angle_gamma   90.00
#
_symmetry.space_group_name_H-M   'P 1'
#
loop_
_entity.id
_entity.type
_entity.pdbx_description
1 polymer ?
#
loop_
_entity_poly.entity_id
_entity_poly.type
_entity_poly.pdbx_seq_one_letter_code
_entity_poly.pdbx_strand_id
1 'polypeptide(L)'
;MSPLCECCSDHMNKLNQQVSVMRKEIKNLRQTLDSAIRAHRKHAKNKLQAKLKTMSVAKPGANILIIAGNIQTVPIGYISSCFSVKNGTPRQPTICGPSRAELQIQPSVFNNPEHALVGLEQYSHVWIIFLFHKNGHLRYKAKVRPPRLNGQRVGVYSTRSPHRPNALGLTLAKLDKIQGHHRPRFKFLRSTEEAVAAIRGVLSADPRSVYRRTRCKDKLFFFTLDTADITCWFGQGFAEVLQVKPVEPHIASV
;
A
#
# COMPACT_ATOMS: atom_id res chain seq x y z
N MET A 1 -27.22 -62.24 -50.19
CA MET A 1 -26.71 -60.89 -49.94
C MET A 1 -26.55 -60.20 -51.29
N SER A 2 -27.46 -59.30 -51.62
CA SER A 2 -27.48 -58.60 -52.91
C SER A 2 -26.20 -57.76 -53.06
N PRO A 3 -25.55 -57.75 -54.24
CA PRO A 3 -24.36 -56.93 -54.43
C PRO A 3 -24.79 -55.46 -54.34
N LEU A 4 -24.06 -54.67 -53.53
CA LEU A 4 -24.24 -53.23 -53.50
C LEU A 4 -24.08 -52.71 -54.93
N CYS A 5 -25.06 -51.95 -55.41
CA CYS A 5 -25.00 -51.27 -56.70
C CYS A 5 -23.70 -50.46 -56.79
N GLU A 6 -22.91 -50.65 -57.85
CA GLU A 6 -21.62 -49.97 -58.09
C GLU A 6 -21.72 -48.44 -57.90
N CYS A 7 -22.87 -47.86 -58.27
CA CYS A 7 -23.13 -46.43 -58.14
C CYS A 7 -23.16 -45.92 -56.68
N CYS A 8 -23.61 -46.76 -55.73
CA CYS A 8 -23.67 -46.41 -54.30
C CYS A 8 -22.31 -46.51 -53.60
N SER A 9 -21.46 -47.45 -54.04
CA SER A 9 -20.09 -47.62 -53.52
C SER A 9 -19.20 -46.43 -53.90
N ASP A 10 -19.29 -45.97 -55.15
CA ASP A 10 -18.56 -44.82 -55.65
C ASP A 10 -18.94 -43.51 -54.95
N HIS A 11 -20.22 -43.34 -54.62
CA HIS A 11 -20.69 -42.17 -53.88
C HIS A 11 -20.13 -42.15 -52.45
N MET A 12 -20.11 -43.30 -51.78
CA MET A 12 -19.53 -43.44 -50.43
C MET A 12 -18.02 -43.18 -50.43
N ASN A 13 -17.30 -43.65 -51.46
CA ASN A 13 -15.87 -43.39 -51.62
C ASN A 13 -15.57 -41.91 -51.85
N LYS A 14 -16.36 -41.21 -52.67
CA LYS A 14 -16.24 -39.75 -52.88
C LYS A 14 -16.47 -38.97 -51.58
N LEU A 15 -17.49 -39.33 -50.79
CA LEU A 15 -17.75 -38.72 -49.48
C LEU A 15 -16.61 -38.94 -48.49
N ASN A 16 -16.09 -40.17 -48.41
CA ASN A 16 -14.93 -40.48 -47.54
C ASN A 16 -13.68 -39.71 -47.95
N GLN A 17 -13.45 -39.53 -49.26
CA GLN A 17 -12.36 -38.72 -49.78
C GLN A 17 -12.54 -37.23 -49.42
N GLN A 18 -13.75 -36.69 -49.56
CA GLN A 18 -14.06 -35.32 -49.13
C GLN A 18 -13.85 -35.12 -47.62
N VAL A 19 -14.29 -36.06 -46.79
CA VAL A 19 -14.07 -36.00 -45.33
C VAL A 19 -12.57 -36.04 -45.00
N SER A 20 -11.79 -36.85 -45.72
CA SER A 20 -10.33 -36.91 -45.56
C SER A 20 -9.67 -35.57 -45.90
N VAL A 21 -10.08 -34.94 -47.00
CA VAL A 21 -9.60 -33.60 -47.40
C VAL A 21 -9.97 -32.55 -46.35
N MET A 22 -11.23 -32.50 -45.91
CA MET A 22 -11.68 -31.56 -44.88
C MET A 22 -10.90 -31.72 -43.56
N ARG A 23 -10.62 -32.96 -43.12
CA ARG A 23 -9.81 -33.21 -41.92
C ARG A 23 -8.39 -32.66 -42.08
N LYS A 24 -7.80 -32.79 -43.27
CA LYS A 24 -6.47 -32.25 -43.58
C LYS A 24 -6.48 -30.72 -43.58
N GLU A 25 -7.52 -30.10 -44.13
CA GLU A 25 -7.69 -28.63 -44.12
C GLU A 25 -7.86 -28.10 -42.69
N ILE A 26 -8.70 -28.73 -41.87
CA ILE A 26 -8.86 -28.35 -40.45
C ILE A 26 -7.53 -28.43 -39.70
N LYS A 27 -6.72 -29.46 -39.96
CA LYS A 27 -5.38 -29.60 -39.37
C LYS A 27 -4.47 -28.45 -39.80
N ASN A 28 -4.46 -28.10 -41.09
CA ASN A 28 -3.68 -26.98 -41.62
C ASN A 28 -4.12 -25.65 -41.00
N LEU A 29 -5.42 -25.39 -40.90
CA LEU A 29 -5.95 -24.16 -40.31
C LEU A 29 -5.55 -24.01 -38.83
N ARG A 30 -5.60 -25.11 -38.05
CA ARG A 30 -5.12 -25.11 -36.65
C ARG A 30 -3.64 -24.75 -36.55
N GLN A 31 -2.81 -25.32 -37.43
CA GLN A 31 -1.37 -25.05 -37.45
C GLN A 31 -1.04 -23.59 -37.81
N THR A 32 -1.82 -23.01 -38.73
CA THR A 32 -1.70 -21.58 -39.10
C THR A 32 -2.09 -20.69 -37.92
N LEU A 33 -3.19 -21.00 -37.23
CA LEU A 33 -3.64 -20.26 -36.05
C LEU A 33 -2.58 -20.26 -34.93
N ASP A 34 -2.01 -21.43 -34.61
CA ASP A 34 -0.96 -21.55 -33.58
C ASP A 34 0.29 -20.73 -33.94
N SER A 35 0.63 -20.71 -35.22
CA SER A 35 1.78 -19.94 -35.72
C SER A 35 1.52 -18.43 -35.64
N ALA A 36 0.30 -17.97 -35.95
CA ALA A 36 -0.10 -16.58 -35.78
C ALA A 36 -0.11 -16.14 -34.31
N ILE A 37 -0.62 -16.98 -33.39
CA ILE A 37 -0.61 -16.71 -31.95
C ILE A 37 0.83 -16.56 -31.42
N ARG A 38 1.75 -17.44 -31.86
CA ARG A 38 3.17 -17.36 -31.48
C ARG A 38 3.83 -16.08 -31.99
N ALA A 39 3.57 -15.69 -33.23
CA ALA A 39 4.09 -14.45 -33.81
C ALA A 39 3.58 -13.21 -33.03
N HIS A 40 2.29 -13.17 -32.72
CA HIS A 40 1.69 -12.08 -31.93
C HIS A 40 2.30 -11.98 -30.52
N ARG A 41 2.48 -13.12 -29.83
CA ARG A 41 3.15 -13.15 -28.52
C ARG A 41 4.60 -12.64 -28.57
N LYS A 42 5.35 -12.97 -29.62
CA LYS A 42 6.72 -12.48 -29.82
C LYS A 42 6.74 -10.96 -30.06
N HIS A 43 5.85 -10.46 -30.92
CA HIS A 43 5.72 -9.02 -31.14
C HIS A 43 5.31 -8.26 -29.87
N ALA A 44 4.36 -8.78 -29.09
CA ALA A 44 3.93 -8.17 -27.84
C ALA A 44 5.07 -8.12 -26.80
N LYS A 45 5.85 -9.20 -26.67
CA LYS A 45 7.05 -9.23 -25.80
C LYS A 45 8.09 -8.21 -26.24
N ASN A 46 8.41 -8.15 -27.54
CA ASN A 46 9.38 -7.20 -28.06
C ASN A 46 8.92 -5.74 -27.87
N LYS A 47 7.62 -5.46 -28.08
CA LYS A 47 7.06 -4.11 -27.87
C LYS A 47 7.07 -3.71 -26.39
N LEU A 48 6.79 -4.65 -25.49
CA LEU A 48 6.91 -4.43 -24.04
C LEU A 48 8.38 -4.18 -23.64
N GLN A 49 9.32 -4.97 -24.16
CA GLN A 49 10.74 -4.81 -23.88
C GLN A 49 11.29 -3.49 -24.45
N ALA A 50 10.88 -3.09 -25.66
CA ALA A 50 11.22 -1.81 -26.25
C ALA A 50 10.64 -0.62 -25.44
N LYS A 51 9.40 -0.76 -24.94
CA LYS A 51 8.78 0.24 -24.05
C LYS A 51 9.51 0.35 -22.71
N LEU A 52 9.95 -0.78 -22.15
CA LEU A 52 10.77 -0.80 -20.93
C LEU A 52 12.15 -0.15 -21.17
N LYS A 53 12.75 -0.37 -22.35
CA LYS A 53 14.04 0.22 -22.75
C LYS A 53 13.96 1.71 -23.10
N THR A 54 12.80 2.19 -23.57
CA THR A 54 12.55 3.64 -23.76
C THR A 54 12.17 4.33 -22.45
N MET A 55 11.63 3.60 -21.47
CA MET A 55 11.46 4.11 -20.09
C MET A 55 12.75 4.14 -19.29
N SER A 56 13.78 3.36 -19.66
CA SER A 56 15.16 3.61 -19.21
C SER A 56 15.78 4.74 -20.04
N VAL A 57 15.17 5.92 -19.98
CA VAL A 57 15.88 7.17 -20.31
C VAL A 57 17.08 7.22 -19.35
N ALA A 58 18.28 7.36 -19.91
CA ALA A 58 19.50 7.59 -19.16
C ALA A 58 19.20 8.63 -18.06
N LYS A 59 19.41 8.27 -16.79
CA LYS A 59 19.30 9.23 -15.68
C LYS A 59 20.12 10.46 -16.09
N PRO A 60 19.52 11.62 -16.39
CA PRO A 60 20.32 12.83 -16.47
C PRO A 60 21.04 12.91 -15.13
N GLY A 61 22.36 13.05 -15.14
CA GLY A 61 23.14 13.10 -13.91
C GLY A 61 22.45 14.06 -12.95
N ALA A 62 22.20 13.63 -11.71
CA ALA A 62 21.35 14.35 -10.75
C ALA A 62 21.68 15.86 -10.65
N ASN A 63 22.94 16.20 -10.92
CA ASN A 63 23.45 17.57 -11.03
C ASN A 63 22.74 18.45 -12.09
N ILE A 64 22.36 17.93 -13.25
CA ILE A 64 21.71 18.71 -14.33
C ILE A 64 20.29 19.14 -13.93
N LEU A 65 19.55 18.26 -13.24
CA LEU A 65 18.19 18.57 -12.78
C LEU A 65 18.17 19.63 -11.68
N ILE A 66 19.15 19.59 -10.77
CA ILE A 66 19.31 20.58 -9.70
C ILE A 66 19.64 21.96 -10.30
N ILE A 67 20.57 22.02 -11.27
CA ILE A 67 20.93 23.27 -11.95
C ILE A 67 19.73 23.85 -12.73
N ALA A 68 18.88 23.00 -13.30
CA ALA A 68 17.64 23.40 -13.96
C ALA A 68 16.50 23.80 -13.00
N GLY A 69 16.73 23.78 -11.68
CA GLY A 69 15.74 24.15 -10.66
C GLY A 69 14.66 23.10 -10.38
N ASN A 70 14.78 21.90 -10.94
CA ASN A 70 13.82 20.81 -10.75
C ASN A 70 14.24 19.91 -9.59
N ILE A 71 13.73 20.22 -8.40
CA ILE A 71 14.00 19.43 -7.18
C ILE A 71 12.91 18.37 -7.03
N GLN A 72 13.30 17.10 -7.17
CA GLN A 72 12.42 15.97 -6.89
C GLN A 72 12.65 15.50 -5.45
N THR A 73 11.66 15.70 -4.58
CA THR A 73 11.74 15.32 -3.16
C THR A 73 10.89 14.10 -2.87
N VAL A 74 11.39 13.20 -2.01
CA VAL A 74 10.60 12.10 -1.45
C VAL A 74 9.97 12.58 -0.12
N PRO A 75 8.66 12.37 0.11
CA PRO A 75 8.06 12.69 1.39
C PRO A 75 8.65 11.80 2.49
N ILE A 76 9.21 12.44 3.52
CA ILE A 76 9.84 11.74 4.66
C ILE A 76 8.77 11.11 5.57
N GLY A 77 7.59 11.72 5.63
CA GLY A 77 6.51 11.32 6.53
C GLY A 77 5.19 12.03 6.19
N TYR A 78 4.14 11.67 6.90
CA TYR A 78 2.83 12.30 6.79
C TYR A 78 2.36 12.81 8.14
N ILE A 79 1.73 13.99 8.13
CA ILE A 79 1.20 14.61 9.35
C ILE A 79 -0.31 14.38 9.43
N SER A 80 -0.76 13.91 10.60
CA SER A 80 -2.17 13.83 10.97
C SER A 80 -2.45 14.84 12.08
N SER A 81 -3.59 15.53 12.02
CA SER A 81 -3.97 16.54 13.02
C SER A 81 -5.49 16.57 13.21
N CYS A 82 -5.95 17.31 14.22
CA CYS A 82 -7.37 17.58 14.43
C CYS A 82 -8.04 18.39 13.28
N PHE A 83 -7.29 18.84 12.27
CA PHE A 83 -7.79 19.55 11.11
C PHE A 83 -7.77 18.64 9.86
N SER A 84 -8.87 17.94 9.62
CA SER A 84 -9.01 17.01 8.47
C SER A 84 -9.28 17.73 7.14
N VAL A 85 -9.86 18.93 7.20
CA VAL A 85 -10.23 19.74 6.04
C VAL A 85 -9.65 21.14 6.14
N LYS A 86 -9.43 21.78 4.99
CA LYS A 86 -8.89 23.15 4.90
C LYS A 86 -9.78 24.17 5.62
N ASN A 87 -11.10 23.97 5.56
CA ASN A 87 -12.04 24.86 6.24
C ASN A 87 -11.88 24.69 7.76
N GLY A 88 -11.78 25.79 8.49
CA GLY A 88 -11.51 25.75 9.93
C GLY A 88 -10.05 25.46 10.33
N THR A 89 -9.15 25.11 9.40
CA THR A 89 -7.72 25.04 9.71
C THR A 89 -7.21 26.46 10.06
N PRO A 90 -6.55 26.66 11.21
CA PRO A 90 -6.03 27.95 11.61
C PRO A 90 -5.07 28.51 10.56
N ARG A 91 -5.21 29.80 10.28
CA ARG A 91 -4.32 30.49 9.31
C ARG A 91 -2.91 30.68 9.83
N GLN A 92 -2.71 30.61 11.14
CA GLN A 92 -1.43 30.67 11.83
C GLN A 92 -1.43 29.67 13.00
N PRO A 93 -0.29 29.05 13.31
CA PRO A 93 -0.20 27.97 14.31
C PRO A 93 -0.58 28.42 15.73
N THR A 94 -0.30 29.67 16.10
CA THR A 94 -0.55 30.19 17.46
C THR A 94 -2.02 30.39 17.81
N ILE A 95 -2.93 30.30 16.83
CA ILE A 95 -4.37 30.57 17.05
C ILE A 95 -5.04 29.43 17.83
N CYS A 96 -4.58 28.18 17.65
CA CYS A 96 -5.11 27.02 18.36
C CYS A 96 -3.98 26.34 19.14
N GLY A 97 -3.51 26.99 20.21
CA GLY A 97 -2.38 26.55 21.02
C GLY A 97 -2.42 25.09 21.54
N PRO A 98 -3.58 24.55 22.00
CA PRO A 98 -3.63 23.17 22.51
C PRO A 98 -3.77 22.12 21.41
N SER A 99 -3.85 22.50 20.13
CA SER A 99 -3.98 21.52 19.05
C SER A 99 -2.73 20.65 18.93
N ARG A 100 -2.94 19.34 18.81
CA ARG A 100 -1.89 18.34 18.66
C ARG A 100 -1.93 17.73 17.27
N ALA A 101 -0.76 17.29 16.81
CA ALA A 101 -0.59 16.61 15.55
C ALA A 101 0.47 15.51 15.71
N GLU A 102 0.35 14.46 14.90
CA GLU A 102 1.29 13.35 14.85
C GLU A 102 1.99 13.38 13.49
N LEU A 103 3.32 13.40 13.49
CA LEU A 103 4.12 13.25 12.28
C LEU A 103 4.66 11.81 12.23
N GLN A 104 4.14 11.03 11.30
CA GLN A 104 4.56 9.66 11.09
C GLN A 104 5.64 9.59 10.01
N ILE A 105 6.87 9.23 10.41
CA ILE A 105 7.98 8.99 9.48
C ILE A 105 7.76 7.68 8.73
N GLN A 106 7.93 7.70 7.42
CA GLN A 106 7.70 6.54 6.57
C GLN A 106 8.87 5.55 6.65
N PRO A 107 8.62 4.25 6.94
CA PRO A 107 9.68 3.22 6.96
C PRO A 107 10.31 2.97 5.59
N SER A 108 9.70 3.43 4.50
CA SER A 108 10.27 3.31 3.15
C SER A 108 11.42 4.27 2.89
N VAL A 109 11.59 5.29 3.73
CA VAL A 109 12.60 6.35 3.55
C VAL A 109 13.92 5.96 4.23
N PHE A 110 13.83 5.35 5.41
CA PHE A 110 14.97 4.84 6.16
C PHE A 110 14.70 3.40 6.57
N ASN A 111 15.70 2.52 6.47
CA ASN A 111 15.58 1.14 6.95
C ASN A 111 15.21 1.09 8.45
N ASN A 112 15.77 2.03 9.22
CA ASN A 112 15.57 2.20 10.67
C ASN A 112 15.17 3.66 10.95
N PRO A 113 13.89 4.05 10.76
CA PRO A 113 13.44 5.44 10.93
C PRO A 113 13.68 5.98 12.36
N GLU A 114 13.71 5.10 13.36
CA GLU A 114 14.01 5.45 14.75
C GLU A 114 15.41 6.02 14.94
N HIS A 115 16.41 5.56 14.17
CA HIS A 115 17.77 6.09 14.25
C HIS A 115 17.84 7.56 13.81
N ALA A 116 16.98 7.97 12.88
CA ALA A 116 16.91 9.36 12.42
C ALA A 116 16.29 10.31 13.46
N LEU A 117 15.69 9.77 14.52
CA LEU A 117 15.04 10.54 15.59
C LEU A 117 15.90 10.63 16.86
N VAL A 118 17.02 9.92 16.94
CA VAL A 118 17.91 9.92 18.12
C VAL A 118 18.45 11.33 18.38
N GLY A 119 18.34 11.80 19.63
CA GLY A 119 18.80 13.12 20.06
C GLY A 119 17.79 14.24 19.81
N LEU A 120 16.68 13.97 19.10
CA LEU A 120 15.64 14.96 18.86
C LEU A 120 14.90 15.32 20.16
N GLU A 121 14.84 14.39 21.13
CA GLU A 121 14.29 14.58 22.47
C GLU A 121 15.01 15.64 23.30
N GLN A 122 16.24 16.02 22.92
CA GLN A 122 17.00 17.07 23.60
C GLN A 122 16.47 18.49 23.28
N TYR A 123 15.58 18.61 22.29
CA TYR A 123 15.04 19.88 21.83
C TYR A 123 13.57 20.05 22.24
N SER A 124 13.22 21.25 22.67
CA SER A 124 11.83 21.58 23.03
C SER A 124 10.94 21.82 21.82
N HIS A 125 11.52 22.19 20.67
CA HIS A 125 10.79 22.55 19.46
C HIS A 125 11.51 22.04 18.21
N VAL A 126 10.71 21.78 17.17
CA VAL A 126 11.18 21.30 15.87
C VAL A 126 10.64 22.17 14.75
N TRP A 127 11.47 22.41 13.74
CA TRP A 127 11.04 23.01 12.48
C TRP A 127 10.49 21.92 11.56
N ILE A 128 9.27 22.10 11.10
CA ILE A 128 8.62 21.19 10.15
C ILE A 128 8.44 21.93 8.82
N ILE A 129 9.08 21.40 7.79
CA ILE A 129 8.87 21.79 6.39
C ILE A 129 7.91 20.78 5.79
N PHE A 130 6.78 21.25 5.25
CA PHE A 130 5.74 20.38 4.69
C PHE A 130 5.24 20.91 3.35
N LEU A 131 4.66 20.03 2.54
CA LEU A 131 4.09 20.39 1.24
C LEU A 131 2.58 20.61 1.36
N PHE A 132 2.07 21.73 0.82
CA PHE A 132 0.63 21.94 0.64
C PHE A 132 0.11 21.06 -0.52
N HIS A 133 -0.05 19.76 -0.27
CA HIS A 133 -0.42 18.74 -1.25
C HIS A 133 -1.71 19.05 -2.04
N LYS A 134 -2.63 19.84 -1.48
CA LYS A 134 -3.87 20.28 -2.17
C LYS A 134 -3.70 21.54 -3.04
N ASN A 135 -2.52 22.16 -3.07
CA ASN A 135 -2.24 23.39 -3.81
C ASN A 135 -1.45 23.14 -5.10
N GLY A 136 -1.81 22.10 -5.87
CA GLY A 136 -1.13 21.70 -7.11
C GLY A 136 -1.49 22.52 -8.35
N HIS A 137 -1.72 23.83 -8.25
CA HIS A 137 -2.08 24.64 -9.42
C HIS A 137 -0.87 24.92 -10.31
N LEU A 138 -0.94 24.58 -11.59
CA LEU A 138 0.08 24.87 -12.62
C LEU A 138 0.23 26.38 -12.93
N ARG A 139 -0.68 27.23 -12.44
CA ARG A 139 -0.70 28.67 -12.70
C ARG A 139 -0.62 29.45 -11.39
N TYR A 140 0.47 30.20 -11.23
CA TYR A 140 0.71 31.03 -10.05
C TYR A 140 0.38 32.49 -10.33
N LYS A 141 -0.23 33.16 -9.35
CA LYS A 141 -0.49 34.59 -9.42
C LYS A 141 0.64 35.33 -8.69
N ALA A 142 1.19 36.37 -9.30
CA ALA A 142 2.22 37.20 -8.67
C ALA A 142 1.69 37.96 -7.44
N LYS A 143 0.38 38.28 -7.43
CA LYS A 143 -0.31 38.96 -6.33
C LYS A 143 -1.40 38.09 -5.71
N VAL A 144 -1.57 38.21 -4.40
CA VAL A 144 -2.59 37.51 -3.60
C VAL A 144 -3.37 38.52 -2.75
N ARG A 145 -4.52 38.10 -2.19
CA ARG A 145 -5.32 38.89 -1.25
C ARG A 145 -5.28 38.24 0.14
N PRO A 146 -4.35 38.62 1.02
CA PRO A 146 -4.31 38.09 2.38
C PRO A 146 -5.55 38.51 3.18
N PRO A 147 -6.10 37.62 4.03
CA PRO A 147 -7.29 37.91 4.82
C PRO A 147 -7.15 39.11 5.77
N ARG A 148 -5.93 39.36 6.26
CA ARG A 148 -5.64 40.44 7.23
C ARG A 148 -5.52 41.83 6.60
N LEU A 149 -5.53 41.94 5.27
CA LEU A 149 -5.31 43.20 4.57
C LEU A 149 -6.58 43.75 3.92
N ASN A 150 -7.77 43.44 4.46
CA ASN A 150 -9.05 44.00 4.02
C ASN A 150 -9.26 44.02 2.49
N GLY A 151 -8.82 42.96 1.80
CA GLY A 151 -8.98 42.81 0.35
C GLY A 151 -7.86 43.42 -0.51
N GLN A 152 -6.86 44.10 0.08
CA GLN A 152 -5.71 44.61 -0.66
C GLN A 152 -4.91 43.49 -1.35
N ARG A 153 -4.36 43.80 -2.52
CA ARG A 153 -3.51 42.89 -3.31
C ARG A 153 -2.04 43.21 -3.07
N VAL A 154 -1.31 42.23 -2.55
CA VAL A 154 0.14 42.32 -2.31
C VAL A 154 0.88 41.19 -3.02
N GLY A 155 2.20 41.33 -3.19
CA GLY A 155 3.04 40.30 -3.80
C GLY A 155 2.98 38.97 -3.03
N VAL A 156 3.03 37.84 -3.74
CA VAL A 156 2.95 36.52 -3.09
C VAL A 156 4.06 36.30 -2.06
N TYR A 157 5.28 36.78 -2.35
CA TYR A 157 6.45 36.59 -1.50
C TYR A 157 6.49 37.50 -0.26
N SER A 158 5.70 38.58 -0.21
CA SER A 158 5.51 39.37 1.02
C SER A 158 4.49 38.73 1.97
N THR A 159 4.03 37.51 1.69
CA THR A 159 2.98 36.83 2.44
C THR A 159 3.34 35.38 2.75
N ARG A 160 2.58 34.76 3.66
CA ARG A 160 2.59 33.32 3.93
C ARG A 160 1.53 32.56 3.12
N SER A 161 1.10 33.07 1.96
CA SER A 161 0.10 32.40 1.10
C SER A 161 0.58 31.00 0.72
N PRO A 162 -0.28 29.97 0.80
CA PRO A 162 0.11 28.61 0.41
C PRO A 162 0.03 28.43 -1.12
N HIS A 163 -0.51 29.41 -1.86
CA HIS A 163 -0.55 29.46 -3.33
C HIS A 163 0.71 30.15 -3.88
N ARG A 164 1.79 29.39 -4.04
CA ARG A 164 3.12 29.85 -4.48
C ARG A 164 3.80 28.78 -5.35
N PRO A 165 4.82 29.12 -6.16
CA PRO A 165 5.48 28.17 -7.06
C PRO A 165 5.95 26.88 -6.39
N ASN A 166 6.66 27.04 -5.26
CA ASN A 166 7.05 25.92 -4.41
C ASN A 166 6.17 25.94 -3.16
N ALA A 167 5.13 25.11 -3.15
CA ALA A 167 4.08 25.10 -2.12
C ALA A 167 4.56 24.50 -0.79
N LEU A 168 5.70 24.95 -0.29
CA LEU A 168 6.31 24.58 0.97
C LEU A 168 5.77 25.48 2.09
N GLY A 169 5.31 24.85 3.15
CA GLY A 169 4.98 25.45 4.44
C GLY A 169 6.11 25.22 5.43
N LEU A 170 6.24 26.13 6.38
CA LEU A 170 7.17 26.04 7.50
C LEU A 170 6.39 26.30 8.79
N THR A 171 6.57 25.46 9.79
CA THR A 171 6.01 25.67 11.12
C THR A 171 7.03 25.30 12.20
N LEU A 172 7.05 26.09 13.27
CA LEU A 172 7.72 25.73 14.51
C LEU A 172 6.70 25.02 15.38
N ALA A 173 6.98 23.79 15.79
CA ALA A 173 6.11 23.00 16.65
C ALA A 173 6.84 22.63 17.94
N LYS A 174 6.12 22.66 19.07
CA LYS A 174 6.64 22.10 20.32
C LYS A 174 6.69 20.58 20.18
N LEU A 175 7.83 19.98 20.51
CA LEU A 175 7.97 18.54 20.57
C LEU A 175 7.36 18.04 21.87
N ASP A 176 6.33 17.21 21.77
CA ASP A 176 5.63 16.69 22.95
C ASP A 176 6.18 15.32 23.37
N LYS A 177 6.23 14.38 22.42
CA LYS A 177 6.74 13.03 22.64
C LYS A 177 7.26 12.47 21.33
N ILE A 178 8.33 11.68 21.42
CA ILE A 178 8.77 10.78 20.35
C ILE A 178 8.30 9.39 20.72
N GLN A 179 7.50 8.77 19.85
CA GLN A 179 7.06 7.40 20.02
C GLN A 179 7.72 6.54 18.95
N GLY A 180 8.53 5.58 19.36
CA GLY A 180 9.01 4.54 18.46
C GLY A 180 7.83 3.70 18.00
N HIS A 181 7.75 3.42 16.70
CA HIS A 181 6.93 2.31 16.21
C HIS A 181 7.61 1.01 16.64
N HIS A 182 7.44 0.61 17.90
CA HIS A 182 7.48 -0.80 18.21
C HIS A 182 6.26 -1.41 17.55
N ARG A 183 6.40 -1.79 16.27
CA ARG A 183 5.52 -2.85 15.76
C ARG A 183 5.72 -4.00 16.73
N PRO A 184 4.67 -4.44 17.44
CA PRO A 184 4.81 -5.60 18.29
C PRO A 184 5.31 -6.74 17.42
N ARG A 185 6.48 -7.25 17.78
CA ARG A 185 7.09 -8.41 17.15
C ARG A 185 7.00 -9.55 18.13
N PHE A 186 6.71 -10.71 17.57
CA PHE A 186 6.93 -11.97 18.24
C PHE A 186 8.40 -12.07 18.66
N LYS A 187 8.67 -12.50 19.89
CA LYS A 187 10.03 -12.66 20.42
C LYS A 187 10.65 -13.95 19.90
N PHE A 188 9.84 -14.98 19.71
CA PHE A 188 10.26 -16.32 19.32
C PHE A 188 9.77 -16.72 17.92
N LEU A 189 8.56 -16.30 17.52
CA LEU A 189 8.05 -16.60 16.19
C LEU A 189 8.69 -15.66 15.15
N ARG A 190 9.17 -16.22 14.04
CA ARG A 190 10.02 -15.54 13.06
C ARG A 190 9.21 -14.90 11.92
N SER A 191 7.99 -15.37 11.67
CA SER A 191 7.12 -14.84 10.62
C SER A 191 5.64 -14.84 10.99
N THR A 192 4.84 -14.11 10.21
CA THR A 192 3.37 -14.09 10.33
C THR A 192 2.75 -15.46 10.05
N GLU A 193 3.31 -16.21 9.11
CA GLU A 193 2.84 -17.55 8.74
C GLU A 193 3.09 -18.54 9.88
N GLU A 194 4.25 -18.45 10.54
CA GLU A 194 4.58 -19.26 11.71
C GLU A 194 3.63 -18.96 12.87
N ALA A 195 3.32 -17.68 13.12
CA ALA A 195 2.37 -17.29 14.15
C ALA A 195 0.95 -17.79 13.87
N VAL A 196 0.48 -17.69 12.62
CA VAL A 196 -0.82 -18.22 12.21
C VAL A 196 -0.86 -19.75 12.36
N ALA A 197 0.21 -20.45 11.98
CA ALA A 197 0.29 -21.90 12.14
C ALA A 197 0.25 -22.32 13.62
N ALA A 198 0.96 -21.60 14.49
CA ALA A 198 0.98 -21.85 15.92
C ALA A 198 -0.40 -21.61 16.56
N ILE A 199 -1.07 -20.49 16.24
CA ILE A 199 -2.44 -20.19 16.71
C ILE A 199 -3.41 -21.29 16.23
N ARG A 200 -3.34 -21.68 14.95
CA ARG A 200 -4.18 -22.76 14.42
C ARG A 200 -3.93 -24.09 15.13
N GLY A 201 -2.67 -24.42 15.42
CA GLY A 201 -2.30 -25.63 16.15
C GLY A 201 -2.93 -25.67 17.55
N VAL A 202 -2.82 -24.57 18.30
CA VAL A 202 -3.44 -24.44 19.63
C VAL A 202 -4.95 -24.61 19.55
N LEU A 203 -5.62 -23.89 18.64
CA LEU A 203 -7.08 -23.94 18.53
C LEU A 203 -7.60 -25.30 18.05
N SER A 204 -6.87 -25.99 17.17
CA SER A 204 -7.23 -27.32 16.68
C SER A 204 -7.18 -28.39 17.76
N ALA A 205 -6.27 -28.24 18.73
CA ALA A 205 -6.19 -29.14 19.88
C ALA A 205 -7.27 -28.88 20.96
N ASP A 206 -8.05 -27.79 20.81
CA ASP A 206 -8.95 -27.23 21.82
C ASP A 206 -8.28 -27.08 23.20
N PRO A 207 -7.68 -25.92 23.52
CA PRO A 207 -6.93 -25.70 24.75
C PRO A 207 -7.83 -25.63 26.00
N ARG A 208 -9.16 -25.73 25.85
CA ARG A 208 -10.11 -25.62 26.97
C ARG A 208 -10.16 -26.92 27.76
N SER A 209 -10.14 -26.81 29.09
CA SER A 209 -10.35 -27.94 29.98
C SER A 209 -11.70 -28.62 29.72
N VAL A 210 -11.79 -29.92 30.01
CA VAL A 210 -13.05 -30.69 29.88
C VAL A 210 -14.18 -30.04 30.66
N TYR A 211 -13.88 -29.52 31.85
CA TYR A 211 -14.81 -28.75 32.66
C TYR A 211 -15.36 -27.54 31.88
N ARG A 212 -14.48 -26.71 31.31
CA ARG A 212 -14.91 -25.51 30.59
C ARG A 212 -15.72 -25.83 29.33
N ARG A 213 -15.41 -26.94 28.65
CA ARG A 213 -16.16 -27.41 27.47
C ARG A 213 -17.58 -27.87 27.80
N THR A 214 -17.79 -28.44 28.98
CA THR A 214 -19.05 -29.11 29.35
C THR A 214 -19.92 -28.30 30.30
N ARG A 215 -19.32 -27.48 31.18
CA ARG A 215 -20.01 -26.80 32.28
C ARG A 215 -20.10 -25.28 32.13
N CYS A 216 -19.23 -24.66 31.34
CA CYS A 216 -19.25 -23.21 31.17
C CYS A 216 -20.13 -22.80 29.98
N LYS A 217 -21.00 -21.79 30.19
CA LYS A 217 -21.80 -21.19 29.12
C LYS A 217 -20.97 -20.24 28.23
N ASP A 218 -19.90 -19.68 28.79
CA ASP A 218 -19.03 -18.76 28.08
C ASP A 218 -18.20 -19.50 27.03
N LYS A 219 -18.31 -19.01 25.80
CA LYS A 219 -17.63 -19.55 24.61
C LYS A 219 -16.35 -18.78 24.28
N LEU A 220 -16.07 -17.69 24.97
CA LEU A 220 -14.81 -16.96 24.85
C LEU A 220 -13.70 -17.71 25.57
N PHE A 221 -12.53 -17.72 24.96
CA PHE A 221 -11.30 -18.24 25.51
C PHE A 221 -10.17 -17.28 25.19
N PHE A 222 -9.23 -17.17 26.13
CA PHE A 222 -8.09 -16.27 26.02
C PHE A 222 -6.84 -17.09 26.30
N PHE A 223 -5.82 -16.89 25.50
CA PHE A 223 -4.50 -17.44 25.75
C PHE A 223 -3.43 -16.50 25.20
N THR A 224 -2.25 -16.56 25.80
CA THR A 224 -1.09 -15.82 25.36
C THR A 224 -0.20 -16.73 24.52
N LEU A 225 0.25 -16.24 23.38
CA LEU A 225 1.25 -16.90 22.55
C LEU A 225 2.37 -15.90 22.28
N ASP A 226 3.57 -16.23 22.76
CA ASP A 226 4.75 -15.39 22.62
C ASP A 226 4.53 -13.99 23.24
N THR A 227 4.44 -12.93 22.44
CA THR A 227 4.18 -11.55 22.89
C THR A 227 2.77 -11.05 22.54
N ALA A 228 1.83 -11.95 22.21
CA ALA A 228 0.46 -11.59 21.87
C ALA A 228 -0.59 -12.32 22.71
N ASP A 229 -1.61 -11.59 23.14
CA ASP A 229 -2.86 -12.12 23.70
C ASP A 229 -3.87 -12.38 22.59
N ILE A 230 -4.37 -13.61 22.54
CA ILE A 230 -5.35 -14.08 21.57
C ILE A 230 -6.68 -14.28 22.26
N THR A 231 -7.69 -13.57 21.77
CA THR A 231 -9.09 -13.79 22.13
C THR A 231 -9.75 -14.62 21.03
N CYS A 232 -10.31 -15.76 21.40
CA CYS A 232 -11.01 -16.64 20.49
C CYS A 232 -12.38 -17.05 21.02
N TRP A 233 -13.25 -17.41 20.07
CA TRP A 233 -14.60 -17.89 20.33
C TRP A 233 -14.75 -19.30 19.78
N PHE A 234 -15.32 -20.19 20.60
CA PHE A 234 -15.54 -21.58 20.24
C PHE A 234 -17.03 -21.86 19.99
N GLY A 235 -17.36 -22.23 18.76
CA GLY A 235 -18.68 -22.68 18.34
C GLY A 235 -18.80 -24.21 18.29
N GLN A 236 -19.87 -24.71 17.67
CA GLN A 236 -20.01 -26.15 17.41
C GLN A 236 -19.09 -26.56 16.26
N GLY A 237 -17.95 -27.17 16.58
CA GLY A 237 -17.01 -27.69 15.59
C GLY A 237 -16.09 -26.63 14.95
N PHE A 238 -16.04 -25.42 15.49
CA PHE A 238 -15.11 -24.39 15.00
C PHE A 238 -14.57 -23.50 16.13
N ALA A 239 -13.44 -22.85 15.83
CA ALA A 239 -12.83 -21.82 16.65
C ALA A 239 -12.50 -20.60 15.78
N GLU A 240 -12.89 -19.41 16.22
CA GLU A 240 -12.64 -18.16 15.51
C GLU A 240 -11.78 -17.23 16.38
N VAL A 241 -10.75 -16.63 15.79
CA VAL A 241 -9.94 -15.62 16.47
C VAL A 241 -10.63 -14.27 16.29
N LEU A 242 -11.08 -13.68 17.39
CA LEU A 242 -11.76 -12.38 17.39
C LEU A 242 -10.77 -11.23 17.48
N GLN A 243 -9.69 -11.40 18.24
CA GLN A 243 -8.75 -10.33 18.50
C GLN A 243 -7.35 -10.87 18.81
N VAL A 244 -6.34 -10.18 18.28
CA VAL A 244 -4.93 -10.39 18.63
C VAL A 244 -4.37 -9.05 19.09
N LYS A 245 -3.92 -8.97 20.34
CA LYS A 245 -3.29 -7.77 20.92
C LYS A 245 -1.87 -8.09 21.36
N PRO A 246 -0.94 -7.12 21.35
CA PRO A 246 0.31 -7.30 22.07
C PRO A 246 0.04 -7.43 23.57
N VAL A 247 0.82 -8.28 24.24
CA VAL A 247 0.83 -8.35 25.71
C VAL A 247 1.32 -6.99 26.23
N GLU A 248 0.51 -6.32 27.05
CA GLU A 248 0.94 -5.11 27.71
C GLU A 248 2.07 -5.47 28.68
N PRO A 249 3.26 -4.84 28.60
CA PRO A 249 4.27 -5.05 29.61
C PRO A 249 3.68 -4.60 30.93
N HIS A 250 3.60 -5.51 31.91
CA HIS A 250 3.41 -5.11 33.29
C HIS A 250 4.53 -4.13 33.61
N ILE A 251 4.20 -2.84 33.64
CA ILE A 251 5.02 -1.84 34.30
C ILE A 251 5.01 -2.30 35.74
N ALA A 252 6.07 -2.98 36.17
CA ALA A 252 6.34 -3.14 37.58
C ALA A 252 6.40 -1.71 38.13
N SER A 253 5.34 -1.32 38.82
CA SER A 253 5.34 -0.14 39.65
C SER A 253 6.41 -0.35 40.71
N VAL A 254 7.60 0.19 40.45
CA VAL A 254 8.64 0.44 41.44
C VAL A 254 8.38 1.81 42.02
#